data_AF-A0A1Q9P8G8-F1
#
_entry.id   AF-A0A1Q9P8G8-F1
#
_cell.length_a   1.000
_cell.length_b   1.000
_cell.length_c   1.000
_cell.angle_alpha   90.00
_cell.angle_beta   90.00
_cell.angle_gamma   90.00
#
_symmetry.space_group_name_H-M   'P 1'
#
loop_
_entity.id
_entity.type
_entity.pdbx_description
1 polymer ?
#
loop_
_entity_poly.entity_id
_entity_poly.type
_entity_poly.pdbx_seq_one_letter_code
_entity_poly.pdbx_strand_id
1 'polypeptide(L)'
;MTVKQESAYSSYKTERTECGRCACVIVYTNEDCVLCDAALEIMYSVISDFGLSPSVIRKVDVTKGDDDGCGLPAPVGLPAMRICEEFVSGLPDMDEARGAVMHAVLKNCFSDNSCH
;
A
#
# COMPACT_ATOMS: atom_id res chain seq x y z
N MET A 1 41.74 6.43 0.44
CA MET A 1 40.95 5.62 1.38
C MET A 1 39.50 5.70 0.94
N THR A 2 38.96 4.63 0.38
CA THR A 2 37.55 4.56 -0.06
C THR A 2 36.85 3.56 0.85
N VAL A 3 35.95 4.06 1.68
CA VAL A 3 35.17 3.23 2.62
C VAL A 3 34.00 2.65 1.83
N LYS A 4 34.01 1.34 1.57
CA LYS A 4 32.85 0.60 1.08
C LYS A 4 31.92 0.38 2.28
N GLN A 5 30.75 0.99 2.27
CA GLN A 5 29.68 0.63 3.21
C GLN A 5 28.92 -0.57 2.65
N GLU A 6 29.21 -1.74 3.19
CA GLU A 6 28.41 -2.94 3.03
C GLU A 6 27.18 -2.79 3.92
N SER A 7 26.06 -2.33 3.33
CA SER A 7 24.76 -2.36 4.01
C SER A 7 24.23 -3.79 3.98
N ALA A 8 24.06 -4.36 5.18
CA ALA A 8 23.55 -5.70 5.39
C ALA A 8 22.10 -5.81 4.88
N TYR A 9 21.94 -6.34 3.65
CA TYR A 9 20.67 -6.81 3.13
C TYR A 9 20.24 -8.05 3.94
N SER A 10 19.47 -7.82 5.00
CA SER A 10 18.71 -8.89 5.63
C SER A 10 17.68 -9.38 4.62
N SER A 11 17.94 -10.53 4.01
CA SER A 11 17.02 -11.21 3.10
C SER A 11 15.81 -11.74 3.88
N TYR A 12 14.93 -10.85 4.33
CA TYR A 12 13.54 -11.24 4.57
C TYR A 12 12.92 -11.39 3.19
N LYS A 13 12.66 -12.64 2.84
CA LYS A 13 12.01 -13.03 1.59
C LYS A 13 10.57 -12.53 1.69
N THR A 14 10.32 -11.27 1.32
CA THR A 14 8.98 -10.72 1.23
C THR A 14 8.27 -11.49 0.14
N GLU A 15 7.31 -12.35 0.52
CA GLU A 15 6.45 -13.02 -0.43
C GLU A 15 5.74 -11.93 -1.21
N ARG A 16 6.10 -11.81 -2.48
CA ARG A 16 5.48 -10.85 -3.38
C ARG A 16 4.13 -11.40 -3.79
N THR A 17 3.17 -10.51 -3.97
CA THR A 17 1.87 -10.79 -4.56
C THR A 17 2.06 -11.48 -5.93
N GLU A 18 1.04 -12.15 -6.46
CA GLU A 18 1.09 -12.71 -7.82
C GLU A 18 1.29 -11.63 -8.91
N CYS A 19 0.95 -10.37 -8.60
CA CYS A 19 1.28 -9.20 -9.41
C CYS A 19 2.71 -8.65 -9.17
N GLY A 20 3.55 -9.35 -8.40
CA GLY A 20 4.94 -9.02 -8.14
C GLY A 20 5.18 -7.88 -7.14
N ARG A 21 4.18 -7.50 -6.35
CA ARG A 21 4.19 -6.36 -5.41
C ARG A 21 4.33 -6.83 -3.96
N CYS A 22 4.64 -5.92 -3.05
CA CYS A 22 4.83 -6.23 -1.63
C CYS A 22 3.53 -6.27 -0.80
N ALA A 23 2.44 -5.72 -1.33
CA ALA A 23 1.08 -5.77 -0.79
C ALA A 23 0.09 -5.35 -1.88
N CYS A 24 -1.18 -5.67 -1.67
CA CYS A 24 -2.26 -5.42 -2.64
C CYS A 24 -2.79 -3.98 -2.54
N VAL A 25 -2.94 -3.48 -1.31
CA VAL A 25 -3.19 -2.07 -1.01
C VAL A 25 -2.26 -1.62 0.12
N ILE A 26 -1.57 -0.51 -0.06
CA ILE A 26 -0.77 0.15 0.98
C ILE A 26 -1.36 1.52 1.21
N VAL A 27 -1.68 1.84 2.45
CA VAL A 27 -2.11 3.18 2.88
C VAL A 27 -0.99 3.76 3.74
N TYR A 28 -0.34 4.79 3.22
CA TYR A 28 0.67 5.56 3.94
C TYR A 28 -0.01 6.57 4.86
N THR A 29 0.46 6.62 6.10
CA THR A 29 -0.10 7.45 7.16
C THR A 29 1.00 7.94 8.10
N ASN A 30 0.63 8.83 9.02
CA ASN A 30 1.37 9.16 10.22
C ASN A 30 0.35 9.65 11.29
N GLU A 31 0.83 9.88 12.51
CA GLU A 31 -0.01 10.33 13.63
C GLU A 31 -0.56 11.75 13.43
N ASP A 32 0.11 12.59 12.62
CA ASP A 32 -0.28 13.99 12.36
C ASP A 32 -1.23 14.18 11.16
N CYS A 33 -1.56 13.11 10.44
CA CYS A 33 -2.37 13.17 9.22
C CYS A 33 -3.86 13.11 9.53
N VAL A 34 -4.48 14.29 9.63
CA VAL A 34 -5.91 14.46 9.92
C VAL A 34 -6.82 13.73 8.91
N LEU A 35 -6.40 13.62 7.65
CA LEU A 35 -7.21 13.01 6.59
C LEU A 35 -6.95 11.51 6.41
N CYS A 36 -6.00 10.92 7.14
CA CYS A 36 -5.60 9.53 6.93
C CYS A 36 -6.67 8.54 7.38
N ASP A 37 -7.39 8.85 8.46
CA ASP A 37 -8.49 7.99 8.91
C ASP A 37 -9.64 8.00 7.90
N ALA A 38 -9.98 9.17 7.35
CA ALA A 38 -10.98 9.28 6.29
C ALA A 38 -10.59 8.50 5.03
N ALA A 39 -9.33 8.61 4.59
CA ALA A 39 -8.85 7.85 3.43
C ALA A 39 -8.92 6.33 3.67
N LEU A 40 -8.60 5.90 4.89
CA LEU A 40 -8.62 4.50 5.28
C LEU A 40 -10.07 3.95 5.37
N GLU A 41 -11.03 4.74 5.85
CA GLU A 41 -12.45 4.40 5.82
C GLU A 41 -13.01 4.28 4.40
N ILE A 42 -12.62 5.20 3.50
CA ILE A 42 -12.98 5.13 2.07
C ILE A 42 -12.43 3.83 1.46
N MET A 43 -11.15 3.54 1.71
CA MET A 43 -10.55 2.31 1.20
C MET A 43 -11.25 1.06 1.73
N TYR A 44 -11.56 0.98 3.03
CA TYR A 44 -12.30 -0.15 3.60
C TYR A 44 -13.69 -0.32 2.97
N SER A 45 -14.40 0.79 2.78
CA SER A 45 -15.72 0.78 2.14
C SER A 45 -15.63 0.24 0.71
N VAL A 46 -14.67 0.75 -0.07
CA VAL A 46 -14.47 0.34 -1.46
C VAL A 46 -14.06 -1.12 -1.57
N ILE A 47 -13.07 -1.59 -0.81
CA ILE A 47 -12.66 -3.00 -0.91
C ILE A 47 -13.78 -3.96 -0.47
N SER A 48 -14.62 -3.54 0.47
CA SER A 48 -15.80 -4.30 0.90
C SER A 48 -16.84 -4.39 -0.22
N ASP A 49 -17.03 -3.34 -1.03
CA ASP A 49 -17.93 -3.37 -2.18
C ASP A 49 -17.50 -4.39 -3.24
N PHE A 50 -16.20 -4.71 -3.30
CA PHE A 50 -15.65 -5.77 -4.19
C PHE A 50 -15.58 -7.14 -3.51
N GLY A 51 -16.06 -7.28 -2.26
CA GLY A 51 -16.03 -8.54 -1.51
C GLY A 51 -14.62 -8.94 -1.03
N LEU A 52 -13.70 -7.98 -0.95
CA LEU A 52 -12.32 -8.22 -0.49
C LEU A 52 -12.23 -8.08 1.03
N SER A 53 -11.35 -8.88 1.64
CA SER A 53 -11.08 -8.80 3.08
C SER A 53 -10.32 -7.51 3.44
N PRO A 54 -10.60 -6.87 4.59
CA PRO A 54 -9.78 -5.78 5.14
C PRO A 54 -8.29 -6.08 5.25
N SER A 55 -7.92 -7.36 5.35
CA SER A 55 -6.53 -7.81 5.40
C SER A 55 -5.70 -7.44 4.16
N VAL A 56 -6.33 -7.13 3.02
CA VAL A 56 -5.60 -6.69 1.81
C VAL A 56 -5.02 -5.28 1.95
N ILE A 57 -5.46 -4.52 2.95
CA ILE A 57 -4.96 -3.17 3.25
C ILE A 57 -3.86 -3.25 4.30
N ARG A 58 -2.66 -2.83 3.90
CA ARG A 58 -1.54 -2.61 4.80
C ARG A 58 -1.43 -1.14 5.14
N LYS A 59 -1.51 -0.82 6.43
CA LYS A 59 -1.22 0.53 6.95
C LYS A 59 0.30 0.65 7.18
N VAL A 60 0.91 1.71 6.67
CA VAL A 60 2.35 1.99 6.84
C VAL A 60 2.51 3.37 7.45
N ASP A 61 3.07 3.44 8.65
CA ASP A 61 3.42 4.69 9.30
C ASP A 61 4.80 5.17 8.84
N VAL A 62 4.82 6.23 8.02
CA VAL A 62 6.06 6.75 7.43
C VAL A 62 7.00 7.36 8.46
N THR A 63 6.51 7.68 9.66
CA THR A 63 7.33 8.25 10.75
C THR A 63 7.99 7.19 11.63
N LYS A 64 7.40 5.99 11.68
CA LYS A 64 7.92 4.86 12.46
C LYS A 64 9.00 4.06 11.73
N GLY A 65 9.28 4.40 10.47
CA GLY A 65 10.22 3.66 9.63
C GLY A 65 9.69 2.27 9.25
N ASP A 66 8.36 2.11 9.25
CA ASP A 66 7.72 0.88 8.79
C ASP A 66 8.08 0.66 7.32
N ASP A 67 8.68 -0.49 7.02
CA ASP A 67 8.96 -0.89 5.65
C ASP A 67 7.63 -1.18 4.94
N ASP A 68 7.45 -0.60 3.76
CA ASP A 68 6.31 -0.94 2.90
C ASP A 68 6.50 -2.30 2.21
N GLY A 69 7.69 -2.91 2.36
CA GLY A 69 8.08 -4.19 1.79
C GLY A 69 8.45 -4.09 0.30
N CYS A 70 8.31 -2.90 -0.29
CA CYS A 70 8.55 -2.63 -1.71
C CYS A 70 9.92 -1.99 -1.96
N GLY A 71 10.63 -1.56 -0.91
CA GLY A 71 11.91 -0.83 -1.05
C GLY A 71 11.74 0.48 -1.82
N LEU A 72 10.52 1.01 -1.86
CA LEU A 72 10.19 2.29 -2.48
C LEU A 72 10.30 3.39 -1.44
N PRO A 73 10.71 4.61 -1.83
CA PRO A 73 10.68 5.73 -0.91
C PRO A 73 9.24 6.04 -0.49
N ALA A 74 9.09 6.45 0.77
CA ALA A 74 7.83 6.97 1.28
C ALA A 74 7.35 8.17 0.44
N PRO A 75 6.04 8.30 0.21
CA PRO A 75 5.50 9.38 -0.60
C PRO A 75 5.66 10.74 0.06
N VAL A 76 5.81 11.79 -0.76
CA VAL A 76 5.96 13.19 -0.34
C VAL A 76 4.56 13.81 -0.18
N GLY A 77 3.75 13.27 0.74
CA GLY A 77 2.38 13.72 0.98
C GLY A 77 1.50 12.61 1.54
N LEU A 78 0.68 12.96 2.54
CA LEU A 78 -0.24 12.03 3.21
C LEU A 78 -1.67 12.62 3.23
N PRO A 79 -2.72 11.77 3.20
CA PRO A 79 -2.65 10.34 2.96
C PRO A 79 -2.16 10.04 1.54
N ALA A 80 -1.59 8.86 1.35
CA ALA A 80 -1.24 8.36 0.03
C ALA A 80 -1.48 6.86 0.00
N MET A 81 -1.85 6.34 -1.16
CA MET A 81 -2.16 4.93 -1.34
C MET A 81 -1.41 4.36 -2.54
N ARG A 82 -1.00 3.11 -2.42
CA ARG A 82 -0.62 2.28 -3.57
C ARG A 82 -1.64 1.17 -3.68
N ILE A 83 -2.32 1.11 -4.82
CA ILE A 83 -3.33 0.09 -5.12
C ILE A 83 -2.78 -0.68 -6.32
N CYS A 84 -2.19 -1.83 -6.06
CA CYS A 84 -1.43 -2.60 -7.04
C CYS A 84 -0.34 -1.76 -7.75
N GLU A 85 -0.58 -1.29 -8.97
CA GLU A 85 0.33 -0.45 -9.75
C GLU A 85 0.00 1.04 -9.72
N GLU A 86 -1.16 1.38 -9.19
CA GLU A 86 -1.67 2.74 -9.15
C GLU A 86 -1.20 3.44 -7.87
N PHE A 87 -0.83 4.71 -8.00
CA PHE A 87 -0.46 5.56 -6.87
C PHE A 87 -1.45 6.70 -6.79
N VAL A 88 -2.13 6.80 -5.66
CA VAL A 88 -3.14 7.81 -5.37
C VAL A 88 -2.59 8.70 -4.25
N SER A 89 -2.52 9.99 -4.48
CA SER A 89 -2.00 10.97 -3.51
C SER A 89 -3.13 11.85 -3.00
N GLY A 90 -3.16 12.09 -1.69
CA GLY A 90 -4.22 12.85 -1.04
C GLY A 90 -5.40 11.95 -0.65
N LEU A 91 -6.49 12.59 -0.24
CA LEU A 91 -7.75 11.93 0.10
C LEU A 91 -8.51 11.68 -1.22
N PRO A 92 -8.69 10.42 -1.64
CA PRO A 92 -9.46 10.12 -2.84
C PRO A 92 -10.95 10.25 -2.52
N ASP A 93 -11.75 10.58 -3.53
CA ASP A 93 -13.19 10.35 -3.45
C ASP A 93 -13.54 8.87 -3.68
N MET A 94 -14.79 8.52 -3.42
CA MET A 94 -15.27 7.14 -3.54
C MET A 94 -15.15 6.59 -4.98
N ASP A 95 -15.37 7.43 -6.00
CA ASP A 95 -15.35 6.99 -7.39
C ASP A 95 -13.91 6.76 -7.86
N GLU A 96 -12.98 7.63 -7.48
CA GLU A 96 -11.54 7.47 -7.74
C GLU A 96 -11.00 6.18 -7.09
N ALA A 97 -11.26 6.00 -5.79
CA ALA A 97 -10.83 4.81 -5.06
C ALA A 97 -11.43 3.53 -5.67
N ARG A 98 -12.70 3.56 -6.06
CA ARG A 98 -13.38 2.44 -6.72
C ARG A 98 -12.78 2.12 -8.09
N GLY A 99 -12.44 3.13 -8.88
CA GLY A 99 -11.77 2.95 -10.16
C GLY A 99 -10.42 2.25 -10.01
N ALA A 100 -9.60 2.71 -9.06
CA ALA A 100 -8.29 2.14 -8.77
C ALA A 100 -8.39 0.67 -8.30
N VAL A 101 -9.33 0.36 -7.39
CA VAL A 101 -9.55 -1.02 -6.92
C VAL A 101 -10.11 -1.90 -8.04
N MET A 102 -11.03 -1.41 -8.86
CA MET A 102 -11.54 -2.14 -10.03
C MET A 102 -10.41 -2.51 -11.00
N HIS A 103 -9.51 -1.58 -11.30
CA HIS A 103 -8.34 -1.86 -12.13
C HIS A 103 -7.44 -2.93 -11.52
N ALA A 104 -7.21 -2.88 -10.20
CA ALA A 104 -6.43 -3.89 -9.50
C ALA A 104 -7.10 -5.28 -9.52
N VAL A 105 -8.43 -5.34 -9.38
CA VAL A 105 -9.19 -6.60 -9.52
C VAL A 105 -9.07 -7.18 -10.92
N LEU A 106 -9.23 -6.36 -11.96
CA LEU A 106 -9.10 -6.80 -13.36
C LEU A 106 -7.69 -7.29 -13.71
N LYS A 107 -6.68 -6.75 -13.02
CA LYS A 107 -5.27 -7.19 -13.13
C LYS A 107 -4.94 -8.37 -12.22
N ASN A 108 -5.94 -8.94 -11.54
CA ASN A 108 -5.76 -10.10 -10.67
C ASN A 108 -4.79 -9.82 -9.50
N CYS A 109 -4.76 -8.58 -8.99
CA CYS A 109 -3.85 -8.19 -7.91
C CYS A 109 -4.28 -8.69 -6.52
N PHE A 110 -5.44 -9.35 -6.40
CA PHE A 110 -6.03 -9.79 -5.13
C PHE A 110 -6.16 -11.31 -4.99
N SER A 111 -5.47 -12.10 -5.80
CA SER A 111 -5.62 -13.56 -5.82
C SER A 111 -5.06 -14.26 -4.58
N ASP A 112 -5.84 -15.25 -4.12
CA ASP A 112 -5.66 -16.09 -2.93
C ASP A 112 -4.20 -16.52 -2.71
N ASN A 113 -3.68 -16.26 -1.51
CA ASN A 113 -2.33 -16.51 -0.97
C ASN A 113 -1.29 -15.40 -1.05
N SER A 114 -1.53 -14.28 -1.72
CA SER A 114 -0.44 -13.34 -1.99
C SER A 114 -0.58 -11.96 -1.34
N CYS A 115 -1.73 -11.68 -0.72
CA CYS A 115 -2.03 -10.42 0.00
C CYS A 115 -1.97 -10.52 1.54
N HIS A 116 -1.38 -11.59 2.10
CA HIS A 116 -1.36 -11.86 3.56
C HIS A 116 -0.04 -11.44 4.23
#